data_AF-A0A923SFJ0-F1
#
_entry.id   AF-A0A923SFJ0-F1
#
_cell.length_a   1.000
_cell.length_b   1.000
_cell.length_c   1.000
_cell.angle_alpha   90.00
_cell.angle_beta   90.00
_cell.angle_gamma   90.00
#
_symmetry.space_group_name_H-M   'P 1'
#
loop_
_entity.id
_entity.type
_entity.pdbx_description
1 polymer ?
#
loop_
_entity_poly.entity_id
_entity_poly.type
_entity_poly.pdbx_seq_one_letter_code
_entity_poly.pdbx_strand_id
1 'polypeptide(L)'
;MTIKDLVGTYSIEGTNQDSSNTIAYKGKLTLQLDENSRIVAQWIINNDQVQNGTGFFKNNILVINFNYHGEDDLCYKGVAVYNCINKDLLDGFWSEKHGNPLYLGAERCYRLQSKEILN
;
A
#
# COMPACT_ATOMS: atom_id res chain seq x y z
N MET A 1 16.83 -4.74 5.99
CA MET A 1 15.70 -5.60 5.56
C MET A 1 15.97 -6.10 4.15
N THR A 2 15.45 -7.28 3.85
CA THR A 2 15.38 -7.85 2.51
C THR A 2 13.96 -7.69 1.96
N ILE A 3 13.80 -7.84 0.65
CA ILE A 3 12.47 -7.83 0.02
C ILE A 3 11.56 -8.95 0.56
N LYS A 4 12.14 -10.10 0.95
CA LYS A 4 11.41 -11.22 1.56
C LYS A 4 10.86 -10.87 2.94
N ASP A 5 11.54 -9.98 3.67
CA ASP A 5 11.08 -9.51 4.97
C ASP A 5 9.77 -8.70 4.84
N LEU A 6 9.40 -8.21 3.65
CA LEU A 6 8.19 -7.41 3.42
C LEU A 6 6.95 -8.25 3.07
N VAL A 7 7.12 -9.52 2.71
CA VAL A 7 5.99 -10.39 2.36
C VAL A 7 5.10 -10.57 3.59
N GLY A 8 3.80 -10.39 3.42
CA GLY A 8 2.81 -10.48 4.49
C GLY A 8 1.60 -9.59 4.27
N THR A 9 0.72 -9.57 5.27
CA THR A 9 -0.46 -8.70 5.28
C THR A 9 -0.32 -7.64 6.36
N TYR A 10 -0.72 -6.42 6.03
CA TYR A 10 -0.66 -5.25 6.89
C TYR A 10 -2.06 -4.65 7.03
N SER A 11 -2.41 -4.18 8.22
CA SER A 11 -3.47 -3.19 8.36
C SER A 11 -2.95 -1.82 7.94
N ILE A 12 -3.78 -1.06 7.24
CA ILE A 12 -3.43 0.29 6.81
C ILE A 12 -4.41 1.33 7.32
N GLU A 13 -3.90 2.52 7.60
CA GLU A 13 -4.65 3.75 7.85
C GLU A 13 -4.04 4.86 6.99
N GLY A 14 -4.88 5.66 6.34
CA GLY A 14 -4.38 6.68 5.43
C GLY A 14 -5.28 7.89 5.26
N THR A 15 -4.70 8.91 4.65
CA THR A 15 -5.35 10.18 4.29
C THR A 15 -5.45 10.28 2.77
N ASN A 16 -6.44 11.02 2.29
CA ASN A 16 -6.61 11.25 0.86
C ASN A 16 -5.60 12.28 0.35
N GLN A 17 -5.43 12.32 -0.97
CA GLN A 17 -4.63 13.31 -1.68
C GLN A 17 -5.35 14.68 -1.74
N ASP A 18 -5.58 15.27 -0.58
CA ASP A 18 -6.23 16.57 -0.43
C ASP A 18 -5.63 17.36 0.74
N SER A 19 -6.22 18.52 1.05
CA SER A 19 -5.74 19.39 2.13
C SER A 19 -6.03 18.87 3.54
N SER A 20 -6.83 17.81 3.65
CA SER A 20 -7.20 17.21 4.92
C SER A 20 -6.11 16.24 5.37
N ASN A 21 -5.57 16.48 6.56
CA ASN A 21 -4.65 15.56 7.21
C ASN A 21 -5.38 14.59 8.16
N THR A 22 -6.69 14.38 7.95
CA THR A 22 -7.48 13.45 8.75
C THR A 22 -7.45 12.06 8.15
N ILE A 23 -7.40 11.02 9.00
CA ILE A 23 -7.57 9.64 8.56
C ILE A 23 -8.89 9.51 7.80
N ALA A 24 -8.79 9.18 6.52
CA ALA A 24 -9.91 9.11 5.60
C ALA A 24 -10.33 7.65 5.34
N TYR A 25 -9.39 6.72 5.41
CA TYR A 25 -9.65 5.32 5.11
C TYR A 25 -8.84 4.36 5.97
N LYS A 26 -9.34 3.12 6.04
CA LYS A 26 -8.64 1.98 6.62
C LYS A 26 -8.76 0.79 5.67
N GLY A 27 -7.83 -0.15 5.78
CA GLY A 27 -7.84 -1.29 4.89
C GLY A 27 -6.82 -2.36 5.23
N LYS A 28 -6.57 -3.21 4.24
CA LYS A 28 -5.49 -4.20 4.28
C LYS A 28 -4.62 -4.07 3.04
N LEU A 29 -3.32 -4.18 3.22
CA LEU A 29 -2.32 -4.32 2.17
C LEU A 29 -1.70 -5.72 2.27
N THR A 30 -1.76 -6.50 1.20
CA THR A 30 -1.05 -7.78 1.09
C THR A 30 0.10 -7.63 0.11
N LEU A 31 1.31 -7.98 0.55
CA LEU A 31 2.53 -7.98 -0.24
C LEU A 31 3.00 -9.41 -0.49
N GLN A 32 3.26 -9.73 -1.74
CA GLN A 32 3.77 -11.02 -2.22
C GLN A 32 4.95 -10.80 -3.17
N LEU A 33 5.63 -11.89 -3.54
CA LEU A 33 6.65 -11.90 -4.57
C LEU A 33 6.20 -12.75 -5.75
N ASP A 34 6.42 -12.24 -6.96
CA ASP A 34 6.32 -13.05 -8.17
C ASP A 34 7.54 -13.99 -8.33
N GLU A 35 7.53 -14.80 -9.39
CA GLU A 35 8.61 -15.72 -9.74
C GLU A 35 9.98 -15.03 -9.95
N ASN A 36 9.98 -13.72 -10.22
CA ASN A 36 11.16 -12.91 -10.46
C ASN A 36 11.57 -12.08 -9.22
N SER A 37 10.99 -12.37 -8.05
CA SER A 37 11.21 -11.60 -6.81
C SER A 37 10.85 -10.11 -6.95
N ARG A 38 9.79 -9.78 -7.69
CA ARG A 38 9.19 -8.44 -7.74
C ARG A 38 8.01 -8.37 -6.80
N ILE A 39 7.74 -7.19 -6.25
CA ILE A 39 6.59 -6.99 -5.36
C ILE A 39 5.30 -7.06 -6.17
N VAL A 40 4.36 -7.88 -5.70
CA VAL A 40 2.95 -7.86 -6.08
C VAL A 40 2.16 -7.40 -4.85
N ALA A 41 1.33 -6.39 -5.03
CA ALA A 41 0.59 -5.75 -3.95
C ALA A 41 -0.91 -5.76 -4.26
N GLN A 42 -1.71 -6.01 -3.23
CA GLN A 42 -3.15 -5.84 -3.28
C GLN A 42 -3.63 -5.08 -2.06
N TRP A 43 -4.42 -4.03 -2.29
CA TRP A 43 -5.13 -3.29 -1.27
C TRP A 43 -6.61 -3.69 -1.27
N ILE A 44 -7.19 -3.72 -0.09
CA ILE A 44 -8.63 -3.71 0.13
C ILE A 44 -8.91 -2.51 1.04
N ILE A 45 -9.43 -1.43 0.46
CA ILE A 45 -9.76 -0.19 1.17
C ILE A 45 -11.24 -0.22 1.55
N ASN A 46 -11.57 0.20 2.78
CA ASN A 46 -12.94 0.26 3.31
C ASN A 46 -13.79 -1.02 3.16
N ASN A 47 -13.11 -2.17 3.04
CA ASN A 47 -13.60 -3.56 2.91
C ASN A 47 -14.04 -4.02 1.52
N ASP A 48 -14.14 -3.14 0.53
CA ASP A 48 -14.72 -3.46 -0.79
C ASP A 48 -13.88 -2.97 -1.96
N GLN A 49 -13.21 -1.82 -1.84
CA GLN A 49 -12.42 -1.27 -2.93
C GLN A 49 -11.10 -2.02 -3.08
N VAL A 50 -10.99 -2.79 -4.17
CA VAL A 50 -9.78 -3.53 -4.52
C VAL A 50 -8.86 -2.67 -5.38
N GLN A 51 -7.59 -2.59 -4.98
CA GLN A 51 -6.53 -1.98 -5.78
C GLN A 51 -5.39 -2.99 -5.96
N ASN A 52 -4.74 -2.99 -7.11
CA ASN A 52 -3.64 -3.91 -7.41
C ASN A 52 -2.41 -3.13 -7.84
N GLY A 53 -1.24 -3.64 -7.52
CA GLY A 53 0.00 -3.00 -7.90
C GLY A 53 1.19 -3.93 -8.03
N THR A 54 2.22 -3.43 -8.69
CA THR A 54 3.52 -4.09 -8.82
C THR A 54 4.63 -3.10 -8.52
N GLY A 55 5.71 -3.59 -7.92
CA GLY A 55 6.72 -2.72 -7.38
C GLY A 55 8.09 -3.34 -7.23
N PHE A 56 9.01 -2.55 -6.67
CA PHE A 56 10.35 -2.95 -6.33
C PHE A 56 10.77 -2.36 -4.99
N PHE A 57 11.77 -2.99 -4.38
CA PHE A 57 12.30 -2.61 -3.09
C PHE A 57 13.80 -2.38 -3.17
N LYS A 58 14.28 -1.25 -2.66
CA LYS A 58 15.71 -0.95 -2.54
C LYS A 58 15.96 0.05 -1.42
N ASN A 59 17.03 -0.14 -0.65
CA ASN A 59 17.45 0.79 0.41
C ASN A 59 16.34 1.14 1.41
N ASN A 60 15.57 0.14 1.84
CA ASN A 60 14.41 0.33 2.72
C ASN A 60 13.27 1.18 2.12
N ILE A 61 13.30 1.43 0.81
CA ILE A 61 12.24 2.11 0.08
C ILE A 61 11.51 1.09 -0.77
N LEU A 62 10.20 1.01 -0.58
CA LEU A 62 9.28 0.23 -1.40
C LEU A 62 8.52 1.17 -2.31
N VAL A 63 8.57 0.95 -3.62
CA VAL A 63 7.82 1.72 -4.61
C VAL A 63 6.87 0.79 -5.34
N ILE A 64 5.59 1.16 -5.39
CA ILE A 64 4.55 0.35 -6.02
C ILE A 64 3.72 1.22 -6.95
N ASN A 65 3.67 0.83 -8.23
CA ASN A 65 2.70 1.39 -9.16
C ASN A 65 1.38 0.64 -8.95
N PHE A 66 0.31 1.36 -8.66
CA PHE A 66 -0.99 0.76 -8.41
C PHE A 66 -2.04 1.25 -9.40
N ASN A 67 -3.12 0.49 -9.52
CA ASN A 67 -4.32 0.88 -10.22
C ASN A 67 -5.57 0.32 -9.52
N TYR A 68 -6.71 0.97 -9.77
CA TYR A 68 -8.02 0.51 -9.34
C TYR A 68 -9.10 0.96 -10.33
N HIS A 69 -10.27 0.33 -10.27
CA HIS A 69 -11.45 0.79 -11.01
C HIS A 69 -12.29 1.67 -10.09
N GLY A 70 -12.61 2.88 -10.56
CA GLY A 70 -13.57 3.76 -9.89
C GLY A 70 -15.01 3.30 -10.12
N GLU A 71 -15.94 3.94 -9.42
CA GLU A 71 -17.38 3.70 -9.59
C GLU A 71 -17.90 4.10 -10.98
N ASP A 72 -17.14 4.93 -11.68
CA ASP A 72 -17.37 5.39 -13.05
C ASP A 72 -16.83 4.43 -14.12
N ASP A 73 -16.38 3.22 -13.72
CA ASP A 73 -15.76 2.21 -14.57
C ASP A 73 -14.43 2.67 -15.23
N LEU A 74 -13.84 3.77 -14.73
CA LEU A 74 -12.54 4.24 -15.19
C LEU A 74 -11.40 3.61 -14.37
N CYS A 75 -10.29 3.34 -15.05
CA CYS A 75 -9.08 2.83 -14.41
C CYS A 75 -8.18 4.00 -13.98
N TYR A 76 -8.04 4.16 -12.67
CA TYR A 76 -7.17 5.14 -12.02
C TYR A 76 -5.81 4.52 -11.74
N LYS A 77 -4.76 5.34 -11.78
CA LYS A 77 -3.37 4.89 -11.63
C LYS A 77 -2.59 5.86 -10.76
N GLY A 78 -1.72 5.30 -9.94
CA GLY A 78 -0.87 6.08 -9.05
C GLY A 78 0.40 5.34 -8.65
N VAL A 79 1.16 5.99 -7.77
CA VAL A 79 2.39 5.46 -7.19
C VAL A 79 2.30 5.61 -5.68
N ALA A 80 2.55 4.51 -4.96
CA ALA A 80 2.75 4.49 -3.53
C ALA A 80 4.24 4.28 -3.22
N VAL A 81 4.75 5.04 -2.26
CA VAL A 81 6.14 4.97 -1.81
C VAL A 81 6.13 4.80 -0.30
N TYR A 82 6.83 3.79 0.20
CA TYR A 82 6.97 3.53 1.63
C TYR A 82 8.44 3.56 2.04
N ASN A 83 8.72 4.27 3.12
CA ASN A 83 9.89 4.02 3.94
C ASN A 83 9.57 2.83 4.86
N CYS A 84 10.24 1.71 4.64
CA CYS A 84 10.15 0.54 5.51
C CYS A 84 10.99 0.82 6.76
N ILE A 85 10.33 1.14 7.88
CA ILE A 85 11.02 1.43 9.16
C ILE A 85 11.57 0.13 9.75
N ASN A 86 10.74 -0.91 9.74
CA ASN A 86 11.12 -2.28 10.05
C ASN A 86 10.18 -3.25 9.30
N LYS A 87 10.32 -4.57 9.53
CA LYS A 87 9.49 -5.59 8.87
C LYS A 87 7.98 -5.44 9.16
N ASP A 88 7.64 -4.79 10.27
CA ASP A 88 6.29 -4.69 10.81
C ASP A 88 5.66 -3.30 10.64
N LEU A 89 6.44 -2.28 10.27
CA LEU A 89 5.99 -0.89 10.18
C LEU A 89 6.50 -0.23 8.90
N LEU A 90 5.55 0.18 8.04
CA LEU A 90 5.80 0.97 6.85
C LEU A 90 5.16 2.35 7.01
N ASP A 91 5.89 3.38 6.61
CA ASP A 91 5.43 4.77 6.62
C ASP A 91 5.54 5.30 5.20
N GLY A 92 4.42 5.68 4.59
CA GLY A 92 4.36 5.93 3.17
C GLY A 92 3.44 7.07 2.77
N PHE A 93 3.54 7.39 1.50
CA PHE A 93 2.72 8.38 0.82
C PHE A 93 2.44 7.92 -0.60
N TRP A 94 1.41 8.50 -1.21
CA TRP A 94 1.02 8.15 -2.55
C TRP A 94 0.46 9.33 -3.33
N SER A 95 0.48 9.20 -4.65
CA SER A 95 -0.16 10.14 -5.56
C SER A 95 -0.88 9.37 -6.67
N GLU A 96 -2.11 9.76 -6.93
CA GLU A 96 -2.97 9.30 -8.00
C GLU A 96 -3.10 10.41 -9.05
N LYS A 97 -3.12 10.02 -10.33
CA LYS A 97 -2.95 10.94 -11.48
C LYS A 97 -3.97 12.07 -11.54
N HIS A 98 -5.20 11.81 -11.11
CA HIS A 98 -6.32 12.75 -11.15
C HIS A 98 -6.55 13.46 -9.79
N GLY A 99 -5.80 13.07 -8.76
CA GLY A 99 -5.82 13.73 -7.45
C GLY A 99 -5.26 15.15 -7.50
N ASN A 100 -5.47 15.92 -6.42
CA ASN A 100 -4.98 17.29 -6.35
C ASN A 100 -3.43 17.29 -6.30
N PRO A 101 -2.73 17.87 -7.29
CA PRO A 101 -1.27 17.78 -7.39
C PRO A 101 -0.53 18.58 -6.31
N LEU A 102 -1.23 19.42 -5.53
CA LEU A 102 -0.64 20.16 -4.42
C LEU A 102 -0.45 19.31 -3.16
N TYR A 103 -1.04 18.12 -3.12
CA TYR A 103 -1.07 17.26 -1.94
C TYR A 103 -0.64 15.83 -2.30
N LEU A 104 -0.27 15.08 -1.26
CA LEU A 104 -0.01 13.65 -1.31
C LEU A 104 -0.96 12.98 -0.32
N GLY A 105 -1.46 11.80 -0.68
CA GLY A 105 -2.05 10.92 0.32
C GLY A 105 -0.95 10.36 1.23
N ALA A 106 -1.26 10.12 2.50
CA ALA A 106 -0.37 9.47 3.43
C ALA A 106 -0.93 8.10 3.82
N GLU A 107 -0.07 7.14 4.11
CA GLU A 107 -0.49 5.81 4.52
C GLU A 107 0.51 5.20 5.51
N ARG A 108 -0.02 4.59 6.57
CA ARG A 108 0.77 3.85 7.54
C ARG A 108 0.33 2.40 7.59
N CYS A 109 1.30 1.49 7.52
CA CYS A 109 1.04 0.05 7.45
C CYS A 109 1.64 -0.65 8.67
N TYR A 110 0.82 -1.43 9.36
CA TYR A 110 1.24 -2.26 10.50
C TYR A 110 1.04 -3.72 10.15
N ARG A 111 2.08 -4.54 10.26
CA ARG A 111 2.00 -5.96 9.93
C ARG A 111 1.02 -6.66 10.86
N LEU A 112 0.10 -7.41 10.28
CA LEU A 112 -0.76 -8.32 11.01
C LEU A 112 0.09 -9.54 11.38
N GLN A 113 0.23 -9.81 12.67
CA GLN A 113 0.84 -11.06 13.11
C GLN A 113 0.01 -12.23 12.58
N SER A 114 0.68 -13.19 11.93
CA SER A 114 0.09 -14.48 11.67
C SER A 114 -0.32 -15.05 13.03
N LYS A 115 -1.62 -15.25 13.26
CA LYS A 115 -2.03 -16.26 14.24
C LYS A 115 -1.53 -17.58 13.68
N GLU A 116 -0.28 -17.95 13.97
CA GLU A 116 0.04 -19.36 14.03
C GLU A 116 -0.94 -19.93 15.04
N ILE A 117 -1.89 -20.71 14.52
CA ILE A 117 -2.75 -21.54 15.35
C ILE A 117 -1.76 -22.43 16.11
N LEU A 118 -1.59 -22.15 17.40
CA LEU A 118 -0.99 -23.09 18.34
C LEU A 118 -1.86 -24.35 18.29
N ASN A 119 -1.45 -25.29 17.44
CA ASN A 119 -1.96 -26.67 17.45
C ASN A 119 -1.41 -27.41 18.67
#